data_AF-A0A520MJE1-F1
#
_entry.id   AF-A0A520MJE1-F1
#
_cell.length_a   1.000
_cell.length_b   1.000
_cell.length_c   1.000
_cell.angle_alpha   90.00
_cell.angle_beta   90.00
_cell.angle_gamma   90.00
#
_symmetry.space_group_name_H-M   'P 1'
#
loop_
_entity.id
_entity.type
_entity.pdbx_description
1 polymer ?
#
loop_
_entity_poly.entity_id
_entity_poly.type
_entity_poly.pdbx_seq_one_letter_code
_entity_poly.pdbx_strand_id
1 'polypeptide(L)'
;MRILFIFFLTLPLYSQNSKILCELDGTYSVTYKDIKKSYLSEGIELFKNLARQTQQSLFLLQRAKTNFAEEDWQKDKVYIVQYWEVDTDKESFKSLIHTLDPSPAWINPDASWTSKKTDTGITVTHSMKSGETHPLFPDYVVDVYRISNTFNWYTGKGQMSGDIWLKKIDDTKNKNPKVEIIASGKCESQKKKF
;
A
#
# COMPACT_ATOMS: atom_id res chain seq x y z
N MET A 1 36.20 -25.08 53.51
CA MET A 1 34.85 -24.66 53.08
C MET A 1 35.04 -23.64 51.97
N ARG A 2 35.09 -24.03 50.68
CA ARG A 2 33.93 -24.29 49.79
C ARG A 2 32.86 -23.21 49.92
N ILE A 3 33.05 -22.07 49.26
CA ILE A 3 32.08 -21.31 48.43
C ILE A 3 32.93 -20.23 47.75
N LEU A 4 33.68 -20.65 46.74
CA LEU A 4 34.27 -19.79 45.70
C LEU A 4 33.71 -20.39 44.41
N PHE A 5 33.23 -19.57 43.47
CA PHE A 5 32.51 -19.93 42.23
C PHE A 5 30.98 -20.06 42.29
N ILE A 6 30.24 -18.95 42.48
CA ILE A 6 28.96 -18.73 41.77
C ILE A 6 28.81 -17.24 41.46
N PHE A 7 29.67 -16.71 40.58
CA PHE A 7 29.39 -15.47 39.83
C PHE A 7 29.17 -15.90 38.36
N PHE A 8 28.18 -16.76 38.14
CA PHE A 8 27.73 -17.09 36.80
C PHE A 8 27.00 -15.86 36.23
N LEU A 9 27.75 -15.09 35.43
CA LEU A 9 27.32 -14.54 34.15
C LEU A 9 25.78 -14.42 33.99
N THR A 10 25.18 -13.38 34.56
CA THR A 10 23.92 -12.84 34.02
C THR A 10 24.32 -11.80 32.96
N LEU A 11 24.79 -12.27 31.80
CA LEU A 11 24.78 -11.42 30.62
C LEU A 11 23.31 -11.21 30.27
N PRO A 12 22.80 -9.96 30.19
CA PRO A 12 21.52 -9.74 29.56
C PRO A 12 21.61 -10.27 28.14
N LEU A 13 20.76 -11.24 27.80
CA LEU A 13 20.47 -11.62 26.42
C LEU A 13 19.87 -10.38 25.75
N TYR A 14 20.72 -9.49 25.26
CA TYR A 14 20.31 -8.39 24.40
C TYR A 14 19.82 -9.01 23.10
N SER A 15 18.50 -9.14 22.98
CA SER A 15 17.83 -9.40 21.70
C SER A 15 18.31 -8.33 20.71
N GLN A 16 19.07 -8.74 19.71
CA GLN A 16 19.55 -7.82 18.67
C GLN A 16 18.42 -7.53 17.71
N ASN A 17 17.81 -6.35 17.84
CA ASN A 17 16.90 -5.84 16.82
C ASN A 17 17.71 -5.41 15.59
N SER A 18 17.44 -6.03 14.45
CA SER A 18 17.92 -5.55 13.16
C SER A 18 16.88 -4.60 12.57
N LYS A 19 17.36 -3.49 12.02
CA LYS A 19 16.55 -2.53 11.29
C LYS A 19 16.91 -2.60 9.81
N ILE A 20 15.92 -2.84 8.97
CA ILE A 20 16.09 -3.05 7.53
C ILE A 20 15.29 -1.98 6.78
N LEU A 21 15.92 -1.36 5.79
CA LEU A 21 15.31 -0.41 4.87
C LEU A 21 15.18 -1.07 3.51
N CYS A 22 13.97 -1.15 2.97
CA CYS A 22 13.75 -1.57 1.59
C CYS A 22 13.25 -0.41 0.74
N GLU A 23 13.89 -0.22 -0.41
CA GLU A 23 13.47 0.74 -1.43
C GLU A 23 12.97 -0.08 -2.63
N LEU A 24 11.69 0.07 -2.97
CA LEU A 24 11.00 -0.71 -3.99
C LEU A 24 10.47 0.20 -5.07
N ASP A 25 10.68 -0.21 -6.31
CA ASP A 25 10.10 0.42 -7.49
C ASP A 25 9.05 -0.51 -8.08
N GLY A 26 7.93 0.06 -8.52
CA GLY A 26 6.82 -0.72 -9.01
C GLY A 26 5.78 0.05 -9.78
N THR A 27 4.64 -0.59 -9.91
CA THR A 27 3.43 0.01 -10.47
C THR A 27 2.26 -0.21 -9.54
N TYR A 28 1.36 0.78 -9.48
CA TYR A 28 0.03 0.60 -8.96
C TYR A 28 -0.99 0.89 -10.06
N SER A 29 -2.13 0.22 -10.03
CA SER A 29 -3.24 0.51 -10.95
C SER A 29 -4.52 0.67 -10.17
N VAL A 30 -5.37 1.60 -10.62
CA VAL A 30 -6.66 1.87 -10.00
C VAL A 30 -7.72 1.93 -11.10
N THR A 31 -8.77 1.13 -10.97
CA THR A 31 -9.90 1.08 -11.93
C THR A 31 -10.77 2.34 -11.93
N TYR A 32 -10.68 3.17 -10.88
CA TYR A 32 -11.42 4.41 -10.77
C TYR A 32 -10.46 5.53 -10.41
N LYS A 33 -10.16 6.43 -11.36
CA LYS A 33 -9.30 7.60 -11.13
C LYS A 33 -9.72 8.30 -9.84
N ASP A 34 -8.89 8.16 -8.82
CA ASP A 34 -9.05 8.79 -7.52
C ASP A 34 -9.36 10.28 -7.73
N ILE A 35 -10.53 10.70 -7.24
CA ILE A 35 -10.76 12.01 -6.61
C ILE A 35 -10.20 13.23 -7.37
N LYS A 36 -10.33 13.29 -8.71
CA LYS A 36 -10.40 14.60 -9.41
C LYS A 36 -11.84 15.09 -9.56
N LYS A 37 -12.83 14.41 -8.99
CA LYS A 37 -14.23 14.83 -9.10
C LYS A 37 -14.53 16.18 -8.45
N SER A 38 -13.87 16.56 -7.34
CA SER A 38 -14.09 17.88 -6.72
C SER A 38 -13.60 19.01 -7.62
N TYR A 39 -12.36 18.92 -8.13
CA TYR A 39 -11.78 19.96 -8.99
C TYR A 39 -12.33 19.94 -10.41
N LEU A 40 -12.76 18.77 -10.93
CA LEU A 40 -13.33 18.64 -12.26
C LEU A 40 -14.84 18.89 -12.29
N SER A 41 -15.61 18.73 -11.21
CA SER A 41 -17.04 19.09 -11.22
C SER A 41 -17.21 20.60 -11.38
N GLU A 42 -16.38 21.39 -10.69
CA GLU A 42 -16.33 22.86 -10.87
C GLU A 42 -15.86 23.23 -12.28
N GLY A 43 -14.83 22.57 -12.79
CA GLY A 43 -14.37 22.76 -14.17
C GLY A 43 -15.42 22.37 -15.22
N ILE A 44 -16.14 21.27 -15.02
CA ILE A 44 -17.19 20.79 -15.93
C ILE A 44 -18.41 21.71 -15.89
N GLU A 45 -18.80 22.27 -14.74
CA GLU A 45 -19.85 23.31 -14.67
C GLU A 45 -19.42 24.60 -15.38
N LEU A 46 -18.16 25.02 -15.21
CA LEU A 46 -17.56 26.12 -15.94
C LEU A 46 -17.61 25.87 -17.46
N PHE A 47 -17.22 24.68 -17.91
CA PHE A 47 -17.28 24.27 -19.32
C PHE A 47 -18.70 24.05 -19.82
N LYS A 48 -19.68 23.66 -18.99
CA LYS A 48 -21.09 23.50 -19.38
C LYS A 48 -21.75 24.85 -19.60
N ASN A 49 -21.38 25.85 -18.79
CA ASN A 49 -21.79 27.24 -18.97
C ASN A 49 -21.13 27.88 -20.20
N LEU A 50 -19.83 27.61 -20.46
CA LEU A 50 -19.15 28.03 -21.70
C LEU A 50 -19.67 27.28 -22.94
N ALA A 51 -19.97 25.99 -22.82
CA ALA A 51 -20.34 25.16 -23.97
C ALA A 51 -21.76 25.34 -24.46
N ARG A 52 -22.63 25.93 -23.63
CA ARG A 52 -23.92 26.47 -24.07
C ARG A 52 -23.75 27.59 -25.10
N GLN A 53 -22.54 28.14 -25.25
CA GLN A 53 -22.27 29.32 -26.06
C GLN A 53 -21.62 29.04 -27.44
N THR A 54 -20.99 27.88 -27.70
CA THR A 54 -20.44 27.55 -29.05
C THR A 54 -20.43 26.05 -29.40
N GLN A 55 -20.65 25.69 -30.68
CA GLN A 55 -20.59 24.28 -31.14
C GLN A 55 -19.20 23.64 -30.99
N GLN A 56 -18.11 24.43 -31.02
CA GLN A 56 -16.74 23.93 -30.86
C GLN A 56 -16.45 23.39 -29.46
N SER A 57 -17.01 24.01 -28.42
CA SER A 57 -16.90 23.52 -27.04
C SER A 57 -17.65 22.20 -26.80
N LEU A 58 -18.65 21.88 -27.61
CA LEU A 58 -19.37 20.60 -27.53
C LEU A 58 -18.49 19.43 -28.01
N PHE A 59 -17.72 19.64 -29.08
CA PHE A 59 -16.74 18.68 -29.58
C PHE A 59 -15.61 18.44 -28.57
N LEU A 60 -15.09 19.50 -27.94
CA LEU A 60 -14.08 19.38 -26.88
C LEU A 60 -14.63 18.66 -25.64
N LEU A 61 -15.89 18.90 -25.27
CA LEU A 61 -16.58 18.16 -24.20
C LEU A 61 -16.75 16.67 -24.54
N GLN A 62 -17.14 16.34 -25.78
CA GLN A 62 -17.25 14.95 -26.22
C GLN A 62 -15.88 14.26 -26.24
N ARG A 63 -14.83 14.94 -26.74
CA ARG A 63 -13.46 14.41 -26.73
C ARG A 63 -12.89 14.23 -25.33
N ALA A 64 -13.19 15.15 -24.41
CA ALA A 64 -12.88 15.00 -23.00
C ALA A 64 -13.60 13.76 -22.45
N LYS A 65 -14.93 13.65 -22.66
CA LYS A 65 -15.72 12.48 -22.22
C LYS A 65 -15.22 11.15 -22.79
N THR A 66 -14.81 11.08 -24.06
CA THR A 66 -14.28 9.84 -24.66
C THR A 66 -12.92 9.46 -24.10
N ASN A 67 -12.03 10.43 -23.86
CA ASN A 67 -10.75 10.19 -23.17
C ASN A 67 -10.92 9.79 -21.69
N PHE A 68 -12.10 9.99 -21.10
CA PHE A 68 -12.44 9.59 -19.74
C PHE A 68 -13.26 8.28 -19.68
N ALA A 69 -13.68 7.73 -20.83
CA ALA A 69 -14.53 6.54 -20.92
C ALA A 69 -13.74 5.25 -21.18
N GLU A 70 -12.44 5.33 -21.43
CA GLU A 70 -11.57 4.15 -21.41
C GLU A 70 -11.40 3.70 -19.96
N GLU A 71 -11.97 2.53 -19.65
CA GLU A 71 -11.73 1.71 -18.47
C GLU A 71 -10.28 1.20 -18.43
N ASP A 72 -9.31 2.09 -18.65
CA ASP A 72 -7.91 1.72 -18.70
C ASP A 72 -7.43 1.48 -17.27
N TRP A 73 -7.12 0.21 -16.98
CA TRP A 73 -6.14 -0.18 -15.97
C TRP A 73 -4.79 0.49 -16.27
N GLN A 74 -4.69 1.80 -16.04
CA GLN A 74 -3.44 2.53 -16.19
C GLN A 74 -2.55 2.15 -15.01
N LYS A 75 -1.42 1.52 -15.33
CA LYS A 75 -0.36 1.20 -14.38
C LYS A 75 0.50 2.44 -14.22
N ASP A 76 0.26 3.17 -13.14
CA ASP A 76 1.07 4.30 -12.73
C ASP A 76 2.29 3.80 -11.96
N LYS A 77 3.41 4.52 -12.05
CA LYS A 77 4.61 4.18 -11.27
C LYS A 77 4.38 4.48 -9.80
N VAL A 78 4.89 3.60 -8.94
CA VAL A 78 4.91 3.82 -7.49
C VAL A 78 6.30 3.52 -6.96
N TYR A 79 6.77 4.37 -6.06
CA TYR A 79 7.95 4.16 -5.26
C TYR A 79 7.54 3.87 -3.83
N ILE A 80 8.11 2.84 -3.21
CA ILE A 80 7.72 2.36 -1.89
C ILE A 80 8.95 2.23 -1.02
N VAL A 81 8.90 2.86 0.15
CA VAL A 81 9.94 2.73 1.17
C VAL A 81 9.37 1.94 2.33
N GLN A 82 10.04 0.87 2.73
CA GLN A 82 9.67 0.04 3.87
C GLN A 82 10.76 0.07 4.94
N TYR A 83 10.36 0.34 6.18
CA TYR A 83 11.19 0.29 7.37
C TYR A 83 10.75 -0.90 8.21
N TRP A 84 11.62 -1.89 8.33
CA TRP A 84 11.38 -3.11 9.06
C TRP A 84 12.19 -3.10 10.36
N GLU A 85 11.56 -3.56 11.43
CA GLU A 85 12.24 -3.95 12.67
C GLU A 85 11.97 -5.43 12.94
N VAL A 86 13.05 -6.18 13.14
CA VAL A 86 13.02 -7.64 13.28
C VAL A 86 13.93 -8.08 14.42
N ASP A 87 13.47 -9.07 15.19
CA ASP A 87 14.30 -9.76 16.18
C ASP A 87 15.24 -10.70 15.44
N THR A 88 16.54 -10.44 15.44
CA THR A 88 17.50 -11.23 14.64
C THR A 88 17.65 -12.64 15.20
N ASP A 89 17.61 -12.79 16.53
CA ASP A 89 17.83 -14.08 17.19
C ASP A 89 16.66 -15.06 16.98
N LYS A 90 15.44 -14.51 16.91
CA LYS A 90 14.21 -15.28 16.71
C LYS A 90 13.75 -15.27 15.25
N GLU A 91 14.39 -14.46 14.41
CA GLU A 91 13.95 -14.08 13.06
C GLU A 91 12.45 -13.75 13.05
N SER A 92 12.03 -12.95 14.04
CA SER A 92 10.63 -12.63 14.27
C SER A 92 10.33 -11.18 13.93
N PHE A 93 9.16 -10.95 13.35
CA PHE A 93 8.69 -9.62 13.00
C PHE A 93 8.38 -8.78 14.25
N LYS A 94 8.83 -7.52 14.31
CA LYS A 94 8.44 -6.56 15.36
C LYS A 94 7.59 -5.43 14.82
N SER A 95 8.05 -4.75 13.77
CA SER A 95 7.31 -3.63 13.17
C SER A 95 7.63 -3.46 11.69
N LEU A 96 6.65 -2.91 10.95
CA LEU A 96 6.77 -2.53 9.54
C LEU A 96 6.07 -1.18 9.38
N ILE A 97 6.82 -0.19 8.92
CA ILE A 97 6.28 1.09 8.46
C ILE A 97 6.57 1.17 6.98
N HIS A 98 5.57 1.48 6.16
CA HIS A 98 5.77 1.65 4.73
C HIS A 98 5.13 2.94 4.23
N THR A 99 5.79 3.57 3.27
CA THR A 99 5.35 4.81 2.62
C THR A 99 5.30 4.57 1.12
N LEU A 100 4.21 4.95 0.47
CA LEU A 100 4.03 4.86 -0.98
C LEU A 100 3.99 6.27 -1.57
N ASP A 101 4.66 6.45 -2.70
CA ASP A 101 4.66 7.67 -3.49
C ASP A 101 4.38 7.35 -4.97
N PRO A 102 3.21 7.72 -5.52
CA PRO A 102 2.09 8.38 -4.85
C PRO A 102 1.38 7.43 -3.88
N SER A 103 0.75 7.98 -2.84
CA SER A 103 0.01 7.18 -1.85
C SER A 103 -1.42 6.90 -2.33
N PRO A 104 -1.81 5.64 -2.61
CA PRO A 104 -3.18 5.30 -2.97
C PRO A 104 -4.13 5.57 -1.81
N ALA A 105 -5.26 6.24 -2.06
CA ALA A 105 -6.18 6.65 -1.00
C ALA A 105 -6.81 5.46 -0.25
N TRP A 106 -6.88 4.30 -0.91
CA TRP A 106 -7.54 3.07 -0.45
C TRP A 106 -6.73 2.22 0.54
N ILE A 107 -5.50 2.63 0.89
CA ILE A 107 -4.68 1.91 1.86
C ILE A 107 -5.17 2.25 3.27
N ASN A 108 -5.55 1.21 4.02
CA ASN A 108 -5.89 1.29 5.43
C ASN A 108 -4.64 1.00 6.31
N PRO A 109 -4.12 1.98 7.06
CA PRO A 109 -2.99 1.78 7.96
C PRO A 109 -3.33 0.90 9.17
N ASP A 110 -4.60 0.83 9.56
CA ASP A 110 -5.09 0.09 10.73
C ASP A 110 -5.55 -1.34 10.37
N ALA A 111 -5.23 -1.81 9.16
CA ALA A 111 -5.57 -3.16 8.73
C ALA A 111 -4.91 -4.21 9.62
N SER A 112 -5.65 -5.28 9.95
CA SER A 112 -5.11 -6.39 10.73
C SER A 112 -3.97 -7.06 9.97
N TRP A 113 -2.88 -7.38 10.65
CA TRP A 113 -1.71 -7.98 10.02
C TRP A 113 -1.41 -9.38 10.57
N THR A 114 -0.76 -10.18 9.73
CA THR A 114 -0.21 -11.48 10.10
C THR A 114 1.22 -11.57 9.59
N SER A 115 2.12 -12.12 10.39
CA SER A 115 3.50 -12.34 10.00
C SER A 115 3.78 -13.83 9.85
N LYS A 116 4.36 -14.22 8.72
CA LYS A 116 4.83 -15.57 8.45
C LYS A 116 6.36 -15.54 8.27
N LYS A 117 7.04 -16.32 9.10
CA LYS A 117 8.46 -16.64 8.92
C LYS A 117 8.60 -17.70 7.83
N THR A 118 9.52 -17.50 6.91
CA THR A 118 9.97 -18.51 5.93
C THR A 118 11.45 -18.76 6.13
N ASP A 119 11.98 -19.85 5.59
CA ASP A 119 13.40 -20.20 5.70
C ASP A 119 14.34 -19.15 5.10
N THR A 120 13.80 -18.28 4.24
CA THR A 120 14.57 -17.29 3.49
C THR A 120 14.23 -15.85 3.85
N GLY A 121 13.21 -15.60 4.68
CA GLY A 121 12.66 -14.26 4.85
C GLY A 121 11.49 -14.16 5.83
N ILE A 122 10.90 -12.97 5.87
CA ILE A 122 9.64 -12.70 6.57
C ILE A 122 8.64 -12.16 5.55
N THR A 123 7.39 -12.59 5.69
CA THR A 123 6.24 -12.06 4.97
C THR A 123 5.25 -11.48 5.96
N VAL A 124 4.84 -10.22 5.78
CA VAL A 124 3.80 -9.56 6.55
C VAL A 124 2.64 -9.22 5.64
N THR A 125 1.48 -9.80 5.95
CA THR A 125 0.25 -9.60 5.17
C THR A 125 -0.75 -8.82 6.01
N HIS A 126 -1.10 -7.62 5.54
CA HIS A 126 -2.22 -6.84 6.04
C HIS A 126 -3.49 -7.28 5.31
N SER A 127 -4.58 -7.44 6.06
CA SER A 127 -5.85 -7.93 5.56
C SER A 127 -7.01 -7.29 6.30
N MET A 128 -8.16 -7.21 5.62
CA MET A 128 -9.46 -6.88 6.22
C MET A 128 -10.45 -7.97 5.85
N LYS A 129 -11.50 -8.16 6.66
CA LYS A 129 -12.48 -9.21 6.36
C LYS A 129 -13.43 -8.73 5.27
N SER A 130 -13.81 -9.66 4.40
CA SER A 130 -14.85 -9.41 3.40
C SER A 130 -16.17 -9.03 4.10
N GLY A 131 -16.81 -7.97 3.62
CA GLY A 131 -18.02 -7.39 4.19
C GLY A 131 -17.79 -6.28 5.23
N GLU A 132 -16.56 -6.05 5.69
CA GLU A 132 -16.25 -4.92 6.58
C GLU A 132 -16.36 -3.59 5.84
N THR A 133 -16.91 -2.57 6.49
CA THR A 133 -16.92 -1.20 5.96
C THR A 133 -15.52 -0.61 5.95
N HIS A 134 -15.12 0.02 4.86
CA HIS A 134 -13.81 0.65 4.78
C HIS A 134 -13.73 1.87 5.71
N PRO A 135 -12.75 1.98 6.63
CA PRO A 135 -12.74 3.00 7.67
C PRO A 135 -12.62 4.43 7.12
N LEU A 136 -11.88 4.61 6.02
CA LEU A 136 -11.74 5.91 5.35
C LEU A 136 -12.86 6.21 4.34
N PHE A 137 -13.62 5.18 3.93
CA PHE A 137 -14.62 5.29 2.87
C PHE A 137 -15.89 4.52 3.25
N PRO A 138 -16.74 5.10 4.11
CA PRO A 138 -17.92 4.41 4.67
C PRO A 138 -18.94 3.91 3.63
N ASP A 139 -18.95 4.50 2.43
CA ASP A 139 -19.83 4.10 1.33
C ASP A 139 -19.43 2.78 0.67
N TYR A 140 -18.32 2.19 1.10
CA TYR A 140 -17.71 1.00 0.52
C TYR A 140 -17.52 -0.11 1.55
N VAL A 141 -17.78 -1.34 1.12
CA VAL A 141 -17.45 -2.57 1.85
C VAL A 141 -16.28 -3.27 1.17
N VAL A 142 -15.44 -3.89 1.98
CA VAL A 142 -14.31 -4.69 1.51
C VAL A 142 -14.83 -5.97 0.85
N ASP A 143 -14.43 -6.21 -0.39
CA ASP A 143 -14.61 -7.51 -1.04
C ASP A 143 -13.34 -8.35 -0.85
N VAL A 144 -12.20 -7.77 -1.25
CA VAL A 144 -10.85 -8.31 -1.05
C VAL A 144 -9.96 -7.20 -0.52
N TYR A 145 -9.22 -7.45 0.55
CA TYR A 145 -8.15 -6.55 0.99
C TYR A 145 -6.97 -7.37 1.45
N ARG A 146 -5.87 -7.31 0.71
CA ARG A 146 -4.64 -8.03 1.04
C ARG A 146 -3.43 -7.27 0.54
N ILE A 147 -2.57 -6.84 1.46
CA ILE A 147 -1.30 -6.19 1.16
C ILE A 147 -0.18 -7.01 1.80
N SER A 148 0.63 -7.67 0.98
CA SER A 148 1.76 -8.50 1.41
C SER A 148 3.08 -7.78 1.16
N ASN A 149 3.89 -7.73 2.20
CA ASN A 149 5.24 -7.18 2.17
C ASN A 149 6.19 -8.32 2.51
N THR A 150 7.24 -8.48 1.72
CA THR A 150 8.21 -9.55 1.91
C THR A 150 9.62 -9.00 1.77
N PHE A 151 10.54 -9.59 2.51
CA PHE A 151 11.95 -9.43 2.25
C PHE A 151 12.69 -10.75 2.46
N ASN A 152 13.84 -10.89 1.82
CA ASN A 152 14.68 -12.07 1.86
C ASN A 152 16.04 -11.73 2.48
N TRP A 153 16.43 -12.48 3.52
CA TRP A 153 17.64 -12.23 4.32
C TRP A 153 18.93 -12.36 3.51
N TYR A 154 18.97 -13.30 2.58
CA TYR A 154 20.19 -13.69 1.89
C TYR A 154 20.41 -12.91 0.59
N THR A 155 19.32 -12.59 -0.11
CA THR A 155 19.40 -11.87 -1.38
C THR A 155 19.31 -10.36 -1.21
N GLY A 156 18.86 -9.89 -0.04
CA GLY A 156 18.56 -8.48 0.19
C GLY A 156 17.49 -7.96 -0.77
N LYS A 157 16.57 -8.81 -1.23
CA LYS A 157 15.46 -8.41 -2.11
C LYS A 157 14.19 -8.22 -1.29
N GLY A 158 13.46 -7.16 -1.59
CA GLY A 158 12.16 -6.86 -1.03
C GLY A 158 11.08 -6.87 -2.11
N GLN A 159 9.85 -7.16 -1.72
CA GLN A 159 8.68 -7.10 -2.58
C GLN A 159 7.47 -6.59 -1.81
N MET A 160 6.59 -5.87 -2.50
CA MET A 160 5.26 -5.54 -2.05
C MET A 160 4.26 -5.95 -3.12
N SER A 161 3.19 -6.65 -2.72
CA SER A 161 2.03 -6.93 -3.55
C SER A 161 0.76 -6.56 -2.81
N GLY A 162 -0.19 -5.96 -3.50
CA GLY A 162 -1.44 -5.50 -2.90
C GLY A 162 -2.62 -5.69 -3.83
N ASP A 163 -3.67 -6.32 -3.31
CA ASP A 163 -4.98 -6.45 -3.97
C ASP A 163 -6.03 -5.81 -3.04
N ILE A 164 -6.66 -4.71 -3.48
CA ILE A 164 -7.73 -4.04 -2.74
C ILE A 164 -8.93 -3.87 -3.65
N TRP A 165 -9.99 -4.63 -3.39
CA TRP A 165 -11.24 -4.58 -4.14
C TRP A 165 -12.34 -4.18 -3.17
N LEU A 166 -13.01 -3.06 -3.47
CA LEU A 166 -14.12 -2.58 -2.67
C LEU A 166 -15.40 -2.59 -3.49
N LYS A 167 -16.51 -2.85 -2.82
CA LYS A 167 -17.85 -2.81 -3.38
C LYS A 167 -18.61 -1.66 -2.76
N LYS A 168 -19.26 -0.83 -3.57
CA LYS A 168 -20.15 0.22 -3.07
C LYS A 168 -21.37 -0.43 -2.41
N ILE A 169 -21.83 0.15 -1.30
CA ILE A 169 -23.04 -0.33 -0.59
C ILE A 169 -24.28 -0.17 -1.47
N ASP A 170 -24.39 0.95 -2.18
CA ASP A 170 -25.41 1.13 -3.22
C ASP A 170 -25.04 0.26 -4.43
N ASP A 171 -25.91 -0.67 -4.83
CA ASP A 171 -25.71 -1.72 -5.86
C ASP A 171 -25.45 -1.20 -7.31
N THR A 172 -24.99 0.04 -7.45
CA THR A 172 -24.51 0.61 -8.71
C THR A 172 -23.18 -0.06 -9.12
N LYS A 173 -23.25 -1.01 -10.06
CA LYS A 173 -22.11 -1.83 -10.52
C LYS A 173 -20.92 -1.05 -11.10
N ASN A 174 -21.11 0.17 -11.59
CA ASN A 174 -20.07 0.92 -12.35
C ASN A 174 -19.08 1.75 -11.50
N LYS A 175 -18.94 1.50 -10.19
CA LYS A 175 -18.13 2.37 -9.29
C LYS A 175 -17.29 1.63 -8.23
N ASN A 176 -17.03 0.34 -8.41
CA ASN A 176 -16.27 -0.45 -7.44
C ASN A 176 -14.76 -0.30 -7.67
N PRO A 177 -14.02 0.38 -6.77
CA PRO A 177 -12.60 0.56 -6.95
C PRO A 177 -11.86 -0.75 -6.73
N LYS A 178 -10.94 -1.02 -7.62
CA LYS A 178 -9.94 -2.08 -7.55
C LYS A 178 -8.58 -1.44 -7.67
N VAL A 179 -7.72 -1.73 -6.71
CA VAL A 179 -6.32 -1.32 -6.66
C VAL A 179 -5.46 -2.57 -6.71
N GLU A 180 -4.49 -2.57 -7.61
CA GLU A 180 -3.41 -3.55 -7.65
C GLU A 180 -2.09 -2.83 -7.43
N ILE A 181 -1.23 -3.33 -6.55
CA ILE A 181 0.10 -2.81 -6.25
C ILE A 181 1.11 -3.93 -6.47
N ILE A 182 2.15 -3.69 -7.26
CA ILE A 182 3.27 -4.61 -7.44
C ILE A 182 4.55 -3.81 -7.47
N ALA A 183 5.43 -4.03 -6.48
CA ALA A 183 6.73 -3.39 -6.40
C ALA A 183 7.80 -4.36 -5.93
N SER A 184 9.04 -4.17 -6.39
CA SER A 184 10.18 -4.97 -5.97
C SER A 184 11.44 -4.13 -5.94
N GLY A 185 12.42 -4.53 -5.14
CA GLY A 185 13.64 -3.76 -4.99
C GLY A 185 14.62 -4.38 -4.03
N LYS A 186 15.46 -3.53 -3.44
CA LYS A 186 16.55 -3.95 -2.56
C LYS A 186 16.30 -3.53 -1.12
N CYS A 187 16.77 -4.36 -0.21
CA CYS A 187 16.72 -4.19 1.22
C CYS A 187 18.15 -4.14 1.76
N GLU A 188 18.44 -3.16 2.59
CA GLU A 188 19.74 -2.94 3.21
C GLU A 188 19.58 -2.64 4.71
N SER A 189 20.65 -2.77 5.50
CA SER A 189 20.61 -2.35 6.90
C SER A 189 20.37 -0.85 7.00
N GLN A 190 19.42 -0.45 7.85
CA GLN A 190 19.07 0.96 8.03
C GLN A 190 20.24 1.71 8.68
N LYS A 191 20.77 2.72 7.98
CA LYS A 191 21.81 3.63 8.49
C LYS A 191 21.29 5.06 8.54
N LYS A 192 21.45 5.71 9.70
CA LYS A 192 21.14 7.13 9.86
C LYS A 192 22.21 7.96 9.12
N LYS A 193 21.79 8.73 8.13
CA LYS A 193 22.69 9.55 7.28
C LYS A 193 22.90 10.98 7.81
N PHE A 194 22.02 11.45 8.69
CA PHE A 194 22.04 12.78 9.31
C PHE A 194 21.77 12.66 10.80
#